data_AF-A0A3C0FPT0-F1
#
_entry.id   AF-A0A3C0FPT0-F1
#
_cell.length_a   1.000
_cell.length_b   1.000
_cell.length_c   1.000
_cell.angle_alpha   90.00
_cell.angle_beta   90.00
_cell.angle_gamma   90.00
#
_symmetry.space_group_name_H-M   'P 1'
#
loop_
_entity.id
_entity.type
_entity.pdbx_description
1 polymer ?
#
loop_
_entity_poly.entity_id
_entity_poly.type
_entity_poly.pdbx_seq_one_letter_code
_entity_poly.pdbx_strand_id
1 'polypeptide(L)'
;MDGKHTAGKCPVMHGGMTETGKSVSDWWPKTLNLDILHQHDTKVNPYGEDFNYAEEFKKLDLEAVKTDIKNLMTDSQDWWPADWGHYGGLMIRMA
;
A
#
# COMPACT_ATOMS: atom_id res chain seq x y z
N MET A 1 -34.05 10.23 20.46
CA MET A 1 -33.07 9.28 21.04
C MET A 1 -31.77 9.53 20.32
N ASP A 2 -30.99 10.46 20.86
CA ASP A 2 -29.76 10.98 20.27
C ASP A 2 -28.63 9.93 20.35
N GLY A 3 -28.28 9.35 19.21
CA GLY A 3 -27.06 8.55 19.07
C GLY A 3 -25.88 9.43 18.68
N LYS A 4 -25.39 10.27 19.60
CA LYS A 4 -24.10 10.97 19.43
C LYS A 4 -22.98 9.94 19.47
N HIS A 5 -22.57 9.44 18.31
CA HIS A 5 -21.26 8.80 18.17
C HIS A 5 -20.19 9.90 18.27
N THR A 6 -19.65 10.12 19.47
CA THR A 6 -18.41 10.87 19.65
C THR A 6 -17.26 10.02 19.14
N ALA A 7 -17.08 9.99 17.82
CA ALA A 7 -15.81 9.55 17.24
C ALA A 7 -14.71 10.41 17.88
N GLY A 8 -13.74 9.76 18.53
CA GLY A 8 -12.72 10.42 19.35
C GLY A 8 -12.02 11.51 18.56
N LYS A 9 -12.22 12.77 18.96
CA LYS A 9 -11.44 13.88 18.41
C LYS A 9 -10.04 13.80 19.02
N CYS A 10 -9.01 14.01 18.19
CA CYS A 10 -7.65 14.19 18.68
C CYS A 10 -7.67 15.29 19.77
N PRO A 11 -7.23 15.00 21.01
CA PRO A 11 -7.38 15.90 22.15
C PRO A 11 -6.54 17.18 22.03
N VAL A 12 -5.64 17.24 21.04
CA VAL A 12 -4.88 18.43 20.68
C VAL A 12 -5.29 18.86 19.26
N MET A 13 -6.03 19.97 19.19
CA MET A 13 -6.53 20.51 17.94
C MET A 13 -5.40 21.17 17.16
N HIS A 14 -5.01 20.57 16.04
CA HIS A 14 -4.12 21.17 15.05
C HIS A 14 -4.96 21.60 13.85
N GLY A 15 -4.77 22.83 13.35
CA GLY A 15 -5.60 23.42 12.29
C GLY A 15 -5.29 22.96 10.86
N GLY A 16 -4.45 21.94 10.69
CA GLY A 16 -4.04 21.43 9.39
C GLY A 16 -5.05 20.44 8.79
N MET A 17 -5.05 20.33 7.46
CA MET A 17 -5.78 19.28 6.74
C MET A 17 -4.92 18.00 6.68
N THR A 18 -4.86 17.27 7.79
CA THR A 18 -4.00 16.08 7.96
C THR A 18 -4.78 14.76 7.91
N GLU A 19 -6.07 14.80 7.58
CA GLU A 19 -6.95 13.63 7.47
C GLU A 19 -7.71 13.70 6.13
N THR A 20 -8.03 12.54 5.55
CA THR A 20 -8.75 12.45 4.27
C THR A 20 -10.25 12.68 4.39
N GLY A 21 -10.79 12.77 5.62
CA GLY A 21 -12.22 12.89 5.90
C GLY A 21 -12.81 14.30 5.77
N LYS A 22 -12.02 15.28 5.32
CA LYS A 22 -12.49 16.65 5.01
C LYS A 22 -11.96 17.04 3.64
N SER A 23 -12.83 17.00 2.64
CA SER A 23 -12.51 17.37 1.26
C SER A 23 -13.44 18.46 0.75
N VAL A 24 -12.95 19.28 -0.19
CA VAL A 24 -13.79 20.20 -0.97
C VAL A 24 -14.89 19.43 -1.72
N SER A 25 -14.60 18.20 -2.14
CA SER A 25 -15.53 17.32 -2.85
C SER A 25 -16.75 16.91 -2.00
N ASP A 26 -16.66 16.96 -0.67
CA ASP A 26 -17.80 16.69 0.23
C ASP A 26 -18.90 17.75 0.06
N TRP A 27 -18.51 19.00 -0.22
CA TRP A 27 -19.41 20.13 -0.44
C TRP A 27 -19.95 20.18 -1.86
N TRP A 28 -19.13 19.77 -2.85
CA TRP A 28 -19.49 19.79 -4.26
C TRP A 28 -19.22 18.44 -4.95
N PRO A 29 -20.03 17.41 -4.69
CA PRO A 29 -19.75 16.05 -5.18
C PRO A 29 -19.83 15.86 -6.71
N LYS A 30 -20.31 16.87 -7.45
CA LYS A 30 -20.43 16.85 -8.92
C LYS A 30 -19.35 17.68 -9.63
N THR A 31 -18.36 18.20 -8.93
CA THR A 31 -17.22 18.89 -9.57
C THR A 31 -16.42 17.93 -10.44
N LEU A 32 -15.82 18.46 -11.51
CA LEU A 32 -14.92 17.69 -12.35
C LEU A 32 -13.70 17.24 -11.52
N ASN A 33 -13.43 15.93 -11.52
CA ASN A 33 -12.27 15.36 -10.83
C ASN A 33 -11.02 15.49 -11.70
N LEU A 34 -10.12 16.41 -11.34
CA LEU A 34 -8.81 16.56 -12.00
C LEU A 34 -7.70 15.79 -11.30
N ASP A 35 -7.98 15.14 -10.16
CA ASP A 35 -6.96 14.45 -9.36
C ASP A 35 -6.32 13.28 -10.08
N ILE A 36 -7.07 12.65 -10.98
CA ILE A 36 -6.61 11.55 -11.81
C ILE A 36 -5.50 11.96 -12.79
N LEU A 37 -5.38 13.25 -13.12
CA LEU A 37 -4.40 13.74 -14.10
C LEU A 37 -3.03 14.03 -13.49
N HIS A 38 -2.94 14.02 -12.15
CA HIS A 38 -1.69 14.24 -11.42
C HIS A 38 -1.33 13.05 -10.50
N GLN A 39 -1.94 11.89 -10.74
CA GLN A 39 -1.53 10.64 -10.11
C GLN A 39 -0.13 10.23 -10.59
N HIS A 40 0.64 9.61 -9.69
CA HIS A 40 1.99 9.09 -9.97
C HIS A 40 3.03 10.14 -10.41
N ASP A 41 2.89 11.39 -9.97
CA ASP A 41 3.92 12.42 -10.16
C ASP A 41 5.22 12.09 -9.39
N THR A 42 6.31 12.74 -9.77
CA THR A 42 7.65 12.66 -9.18
C THR A 42 7.68 12.86 -7.66
N LYS A 43 6.83 13.76 -7.12
CA LYS A 43 6.79 14.08 -5.67
C LYS A 43 6.40 12.91 -4.78
N VAL A 44 5.63 11.96 -5.30
CA VAL A 44 5.19 10.77 -4.54
C VAL A 44 6.06 9.56 -4.83
N ASN A 45 6.96 9.64 -5.82
CA ASN A 45 7.89 8.57 -6.14
C ASN A 45 9.08 8.62 -5.17
N PRO A 46 9.31 7.58 -4.33
CA PRO A 46 10.45 7.56 -3.41
C PRO A 46 11.79 7.28 -4.11
N TYR A 47 11.78 6.84 -5.37
CA TYR A 47 12.98 6.63 -6.15
C TYR A 47 13.51 7.96 -6.73
N GLY A 48 14.82 8.04 -6.96
CA GLY A 48 15.43 9.20 -7.60
C GLY A 48 14.96 9.38 -9.06
N GLU A 49 15.07 10.62 -9.57
CA GLU A 49 14.62 10.97 -10.94
C GLU A 49 15.26 10.11 -12.03
N ASP A 50 16.51 9.67 -11.81
CA ASP A 50 17.27 8.86 -12.74
C ASP A 50 17.04 7.34 -12.59
N PHE A 51 16.18 6.91 -11.66
CA PHE A 51 15.97 5.48 -11.39
C PHE A 51 15.23 4.78 -12.55
N ASN A 52 15.82 3.71 -13.07
CA ASN A 52 15.24 2.89 -14.13
C ASN A 52 15.05 1.45 -13.67
N TYR A 53 13.80 1.10 -13.34
CA TYR A 53 13.45 -0.25 -12.87
C TYR A 53 13.81 -1.35 -13.86
N ALA A 54 13.69 -1.11 -15.18
CA ALA A 54 14.00 -2.12 -16.18
C ALA A 54 15.50 -2.43 -16.25
N GLU A 55 16.36 -1.42 -16.09
CA GLU A 55 17.81 -1.61 -16.05
C GLU A 55 18.27 -2.29 -14.76
N GLU A 56 17.66 -1.97 -13.62
CA GLU A 56 17.96 -2.65 -12.36
C GLU A 56 17.46 -4.10 -12.35
N PHE A 57 16.27 -4.37 -12.90
CA PHE A 57 15.74 -5.73 -12.99
C PHE A 57 16.61 -6.64 -13.86
N LYS A 58 17.23 -6.12 -14.93
CA LYS A 58 18.16 -6.91 -15.78
C LYS A 58 19.41 -7.36 -15.03
N LYS A 59 19.81 -6.66 -13.98
CA LYS A 59 20.99 -7.00 -13.15
C LYS A 59 20.65 -8.01 -12.04
N LEU A 60 19.37 -8.24 -11.79
CA LEU A 60 18.90 -9.12 -10.73
C LEU A 60 19.26 -10.58 -11.00
N ASP A 61 19.78 -11.27 -9.99
CA ASP A 61 19.91 -12.73 -10.04
C ASP A 61 18.53 -13.38 -9.88
N LEU A 62 17.89 -13.61 -11.03
CA LEU A 62 16.53 -14.14 -11.05
C LEU A 62 16.44 -15.59 -10.55
N GLU A 63 17.51 -16.37 -10.69
CA GLU A 63 17.52 -17.76 -10.23
C GLU A 63 17.68 -17.85 -8.71
N ALA A 64 18.47 -16.95 -8.11
CA ALA A 64 18.51 -16.79 -6.66
C ALA A 64 17.11 -16.41 -6.12
N VAL A 65 16.47 -15.39 -6.69
CA VAL A 65 15.13 -14.95 -6.25
C VAL A 65 14.09 -16.07 -6.35
N LYS A 66 14.06 -16.82 -7.45
CA LYS A 66 13.14 -17.97 -7.59
C LYS A 66 13.43 -19.05 -6.56
N THR A 67 14.70 -19.29 -6.26
CA THR A 67 15.11 -20.29 -5.27
C THR A 67 14.69 -19.87 -3.87
N ASP A 68 14.92 -18.62 -3.50
CA ASP A 68 14.52 -18.07 -2.21
C ASP A 68 13.00 -18.08 -2.02
N ILE A 69 12.24 -17.73 -3.06
CA ILE A 69 10.77 -17.83 -3.04
C ILE A 69 10.33 -19.28 -2.81
N LYS A 70 10.95 -20.26 -3.47
CA LYS A 70 10.63 -21.69 -3.25
C LYS A 70 10.93 -22.13 -1.83
N ASN A 71 12.07 -21.71 -1.27
CA ASN A 71 12.45 -22.03 0.11
C ASN A 71 11.45 -21.42 1.11
N LEU A 72 11.10 -20.14 0.91
CA LEU A 72 10.12 -19.43 1.73
C LEU A 72 8.79 -20.17 1.79
N MET A 73 8.38 -20.84 0.71
CA MET A 73 7.10 -21.55 0.69
C MET A 73 6.97 -22.58 1.82
N THR A 74 8.05 -23.15 2.31
CA THR A 74 8.04 -24.15 3.41
C THR A 74 8.70 -23.65 4.70
N ASP A 75 9.09 -22.37 4.74
CA ASP A 75 9.70 -21.74 5.92
C ASP A 75 8.63 -21.06 6.78
N SER A 76 7.89 -21.88 7.54
CA SER A 76 6.74 -21.42 8.33
C SER A 76 7.15 -20.44 9.43
N GLN A 77 6.45 -19.30 9.48
CA GLN A 77 6.64 -18.26 10.48
C GLN A 77 5.60 -18.36 11.61
N ASP A 78 6.04 -18.28 12.87
CA ASP A 78 5.14 -18.47 14.04
C ASP A 78 4.01 -17.44 14.13
N TRP A 79 4.24 -16.22 13.65
CA TRP A 79 3.24 -15.15 13.65
C TRP A 79 2.17 -15.34 12.56
N TRP A 80 2.42 -16.19 11.56
CA TRP A 80 1.45 -16.58 10.54
C TRP A 80 1.78 -17.98 9.99
N PRO A 81 1.46 -19.06 10.72
CA PRO A 81 1.90 -20.40 10.37
C PRO A 81 1.40 -20.86 9.00
N ALA A 82 2.23 -21.63 8.29
CA ALA A 82 1.88 -22.17 6.99
C ALA A 82 0.90 -23.34 7.11
N ASP A 83 -0.19 -23.30 6.35
CA ASP A 83 -1.13 -24.43 6.27
C ASP A 83 -0.42 -25.67 5.71
N TRP A 84 -0.50 -26.78 6.44
CA TRP A 84 0.21 -28.03 6.12
C TRP A 84 1.73 -27.87 5.95
N GLY A 85 2.32 -26.83 6.56
CA GLY A 85 3.74 -26.51 6.42
C GLY A 85 4.11 -25.91 5.07
N HIS A 86 3.15 -25.40 4.28
CA HIS A 86 3.45 -24.81 2.97
C HIS A 86 2.53 -23.62 2.60
N TYR A 87 3.11 -22.45 2.32
CA TYR A 87 2.40 -21.22 1.92
C TYR A 87 1.86 -21.22 0.48
N GLY A 88 1.88 -22.37 -0.21
CA GLY A 88 1.65 -22.44 -1.66
C GLY A 88 0.26 -21.96 -2.03
N GLY A 89 -0.76 -22.44 -1.32
CA GLY A 89 -2.15 -22.01 -1.53
C GLY A 89 -2.36 -20.51 -1.26
N LEU A 90 -1.74 -19.98 -0.20
CA LEU A 90 -1.81 -18.56 0.13
C LEU A 90 -1.18 -17.69 -0.97
N MET A 91 0.02 -18.07 -1.43
CA MET A 91 0.78 -17.30 -2.41
C MET A 91 0.13 -17.34 -3.79
N ILE A 92 -0.49 -18.46 -4.17
CA ILE A 92 -1.31 -18.56 -5.40
C ILE A 92 -2.52 -17.62 -5.35
N ARG A 93 -3.16 -17.48 -4.19
CA ARG A 93 -4.31 -16.58 -4.04
C ARG A 93 -3.93 -15.10 -4.10
N MET A 94 -2.71 -14.76 -3.69
CA MET A 94 -2.23 -13.38 -3.63
C MET A 94 -1.83 -12.82 -5.01
N ALA A 95 -1.21 -13.65 -5.85
CA ALA A 95 -0.70 -13.28 -7.18
C ALA A 95 -1.83 -12.92 -8.16
#